data_AF-A0A0E3NGM8-F1
#
_entry.id   AF-A0A0E3NGM8-F1
#
_cell.length_a   1.000
_cell.length_b   1.000
_cell.length_c   1.000
_cell.angle_alpha   90.00
_cell.angle_beta   90.00
_cell.angle_gamma   90.00
#
_symmetry.space_group_name_H-M   'P 1'
#
loop_
_entity.id
_entity.type
_entity.pdbx_description
1 polymer ?
#
loop_
_entity_poly.entity_id
_entity_poly.type
_entity_poly.pdbx_seq_one_letter_code
_entity_poly.pdbx_strand_id
1 'polypeptide(L)'
;MTVIGVITRGKYGHRLIETIKEHSDFSIVTADLPEFVPVFIEEPDEFLDALNFNRQVFSAEIIITYSLHPDLTSAIAKLAAEAGVRSLIVPGGPSRASVPELKKISEASGMDIEVDEICCSLEPNAFNKPFTDLFGSPILEVKTKNGKIADVKVIRGAPCGSTWHMAKEIVGMDIKDAPPRAGLYIQHYPCRATRGDLGGIHESGELHKQAFIRALENEE
;
A
#
# COMPACT_ATOMS: atom_id res chain seq x y z
N MET A 1 -8.19 -2.55 -18.97
CA MET A 1 -8.23 -1.69 -17.75
C MET A 1 -8.05 -2.63 -16.58
N THR A 2 -7.01 -2.43 -15.76
CA THR A 2 -6.71 -3.34 -14.65
C THR A 2 -7.76 -3.19 -13.57
N VAL A 3 -8.23 -4.33 -13.03
CA VAL A 3 -9.19 -4.37 -11.92
C VAL A 3 -8.45 -4.59 -10.59
N ILE A 4 -8.61 -3.67 -9.65
CA ILE A 4 -8.03 -3.73 -8.31
C ILE A 4 -9.13 -4.04 -7.29
N GLY A 5 -8.91 -5.09 -6.50
CA GLY A 5 -9.73 -5.45 -5.36
C GLY A 5 -9.19 -4.79 -4.11
N VAL A 6 -10.05 -4.15 -3.32
CA VAL A 6 -9.66 -3.64 -1.99
C VAL A 6 -10.60 -4.21 -0.94
N ILE A 7 -10.04 -5.06 -0.06
CA ILE A 7 -10.74 -5.55 1.12
C ILE A 7 -10.38 -4.64 2.29
N THR A 8 -11.39 -4.12 2.97
CA THR A 8 -11.22 -3.06 3.95
C THR A 8 -11.77 -3.46 5.31
N ARG A 9 -11.03 -3.13 6.37
CA ARG A 9 -11.50 -3.18 7.75
C ARG A 9 -11.13 -1.85 8.42
N GLY A 10 -12.01 -0.86 8.23
CA GLY A 10 -11.84 0.51 8.70
C GLY A 10 -11.05 1.41 7.74
N LYS A 11 -10.63 2.58 8.25
CA LYS A 11 -10.24 3.76 7.45
C LYS A 11 -9.08 3.61 6.46
N TYR A 12 -8.15 2.69 6.66
CA TYR A 12 -6.92 2.65 5.85
C TYR A 12 -7.16 2.15 4.43
N GLY A 13 -8.04 1.15 4.28
CA GLY A 13 -8.43 0.66 2.97
C GLY A 13 -9.25 1.68 2.19
N HIS A 14 -10.14 2.44 2.86
CA HIS A 14 -10.86 3.55 2.23
C HIS A 14 -9.93 4.62 1.69
N ARG A 15 -8.87 4.95 2.42
CA ARG A 15 -7.87 5.91 1.92
C ARG A 15 -7.14 5.39 0.68
N LEU A 16 -6.81 4.09 0.62
CA LEU A 16 -6.26 3.51 -0.60
C LEU A 16 -7.26 3.66 -1.75
N ILE A 17 -8.54 3.37 -1.54
CA ILE A 17 -9.57 3.51 -2.57
C ILE A 17 -9.65 4.95 -3.10
N GLU A 18 -9.61 5.95 -2.22
CA GLU A 18 -9.55 7.37 -2.62
C GLU A 18 -8.29 7.66 -3.45
N THR A 19 -7.14 7.20 -2.98
CA THR A 19 -5.85 7.41 -3.66
C THR A 19 -5.84 6.75 -5.06
N ILE A 20 -6.39 5.55 -5.21
CA ILE A 20 -6.50 4.87 -6.50
C ILE A 20 -7.42 5.66 -7.45
N LYS A 21 -8.57 6.15 -6.96
CA LYS A 21 -9.51 6.94 -7.78
C LYS A 21 -8.91 8.27 -8.24
N GLU A 22 -8.07 8.88 -7.42
CA GLU A 22 -7.45 10.19 -7.72
C GLU A 22 -6.24 10.08 -8.64
N HIS A 23 -5.51 8.97 -8.61
CA HIS A 23 -4.18 8.86 -9.22
C HIS A 23 -4.01 7.69 -10.20
N SER A 24 -5.10 7.05 -10.62
CA SER A 24 -5.07 5.98 -11.63
C SER A 24 -6.37 5.89 -12.42
N ASP A 25 -6.32 5.18 -13.53
CA ASP A 25 -7.49 4.79 -14.33
C ASP A 25 -7.96 3.35 -14.02
N PHE A 26 -7.65 2.82 -12.84
CA PHE A 26 -8.04 1.46 -12.46
C PHE A 26 -9.55 1.35 -12.19
N SER A 27 -10.12 0.20 -12.56
CA SER A 27 -11.43 -0.21 -12.06
C SER A 27 -11.25 -0.78 -10.66
N ILE A 28 -12.12 -0.40 -9.72
CA ILE A 28 -12.02 -0.84 -8.33
C ILE A 28 -13.24 -1.66 -7.95
N VAL A 29 -13.02 -2.82 -7.34
CA VAL A 29 -14.04 -3.58 -6.63
C VAL A 29 -13.69 -3.59 -5.15
N THR A 30 -14.65 -3.26 -4.29
CA THR A 30 -14.41 -3.12 -2.85
C THR A 30 -15.22 -4.12 -2.06
N ALA A 31 -14.69 -4.51 -0.91
CA ALA A 31 -15.42 -5.22 0.13
C ALA A 31 -15.08 -4.66 1.51
N ASP A 32 -16.09 -4.61 2.36
CA ASP A 32 -15.99 -4.14 3.73
C ASP A 32 -16.18 -5.32 4.68
N LEU A 33 -15.22 -5.50 5.59
CA LEU A 33 -15.30 -6.43 6.70
C LEU A 33 -15.69 -5.68 7.98
N PRO A 34 -16.38 -6.34 8.93
CA PRO A 34 -16.68 -5.73 10.22
C PRO A 34 -15.41 -5.30 10.94
N GLU A 35 -15.39 -4.09 11.52
CA GLU A 35 -14.23 -3.61 12.28
C GLU A 35 -13.98 -4.43 13.55
N PHE A 36 -15.08 -4.84 14.19
CA PHE A 36 -15.08 -5.62 15.42
C PHE A 36 -15.26 -7.10 15.10
N VAL A 37 -14.17 -7.85 15.22
CA VAL A 37 -14.11 -9.30 15.10
C VAL A 37 -13.40 -9.87 16.34
N PRO A 38 -13.60 -11.16 16.67
CA PRO A 38 -12.81 -11.81 17.72
C PRO A 38 -11.31 -11.66 17.49
N VAL A 39 -10.51 -11.63 18.56
CA VAL A 39 -9.04 -11.52 18.47
C VAL A 39 -8.40 -12.82 17.94
N PHE A 40 -9.09 -13.94 18.13
CA PHE A 40 -8.72 -15.26 17.67
C PHE A 40 -9.96 -15.91 17.07
N ILE A 41 -9.81 -16.47 15.88
CA ILE A 41 -10.88 -17.12 15.13
C ILE A 41 -10.44 -18.56 14.90
N GLU A 42 -11.13 -19.51 15.54
CA GLU A 42 -10.78 -20.94 15.49
C GLU A 42 -10.97 -21.54 14.10
N GLU A 43 -12.06 -21.17 13.42
CA GLU A 43 -12.39 -21.60 12.05
C GLU A 43 -12.48 -20.37 11.12
N PRO A 44 -11.34 -19.86 10.61
CA PRO A 44 -11.30 -18.60 9.86
C PRO A 44 -12.09 -18.64 8.56
N ASP A 45 -12.11 -19.80 7.89
CA ASP A 45 -12.80 -20.00 6.62
C ASP A 45 -14.32 -19.92 6.82
N GLU A 46 -14.86 -20.66 7.81
CA GLU A 46 -16.29 -20.61 8.16
C GLU A 46 -16.71 -19.24 8.66
N PHE A 47 -15.87 -18.59 9.49
CA PHE A 47 -16.14 -17.25 9.97
C PHE A 47 -16.22 -16.24 8.82
N LEU A 48 -15.26 -16.27 7.89
CA LEU A 48 -15.23 -15.38 6.73
C LEU A 48 -16.43 -15.61 5.81
N ASP A 49 -16.84 -16.86 5.59
CA ASP A 49 -18.02 -17.18 4.77
C ASP A 49 -19.34 -16.76 5.44
N ALA A 50 -19.41 -16.77 6.77
CA ALA A 50 -20.53 -16.22 7.50
C ALA A 50 -20.59 -14.68 7.45
N LEU A 51 -19.50 -13.99 7.09
CA LEU A 51 -19.51 -12.55 6.88
C LEU A 51 -20.21 -12.21 5.55
N ASN A 52 -21.24 -11.37 5.62
CA ASN A 52 -21.91 -10.84 4.44
C ASN A 52 -21.10 -9.66 3.84
N PHE A 53 -20.03 -9.98 3.13
CA PHE A 53 -19.23 -9.00 2.37
C PHE A 53 -19.29 -9.25 0.86
N ASN A 54 -18.91 -8.24 0.08
CA ASN A 54 -18.96 -8.31 -1.37
C ASN A 54 -17.90 -9.29 -1.94
N ARG A 55 -18.31 -10.51 -2.25
CA ARG A 55 -17.43 -11.55 -2.85
C ARG A 55 -16.94 -11.21 -4.26
N GLN A 56 -17.53 -10.22 -4.94
CA GLN A 56 -17.04 -9.77 -6.26
C GLN A 56 -15.61 -9.21 -6.19
N VAL A 57 -15.11 -8.84 -5.00
CA VAL A 57 -13.71 -8.40 -4.83
C VAL A 57 -12.70 -9.43 -5.34
N PHE A 58 -13.05 -10.73 -5.31
CA PHE A 58 -12.20 -11.82 -5.80
C PHE A 58 -12.19 -11.95 -7.33
N SER A 59 -13.00 -11.18 -8.06
CA SER A 59 -12.90 -11.08 -9.53
C SER A 59 -11.77 -10.16 -10.00
N ALA A 60 -11.11 -9.46 -9.07
CA ALA A 60 -10.01 -8.56 -9.38
C ALA A 60 -8.71 -9.31 -9.72
N GLU A 61 -7.83 -8.65 -10.48
CA GLU A 61 -6.53 -9.20 -10.84
C GLU A 61 -5.55 -9.13 -9.66
N ILE A 62 -5.53 -8.00 -8.95
CA ILE A 62 -4.71 -7.77 -7.75
C ILE A 62 -5.65 -7.40 -6.61
N ILE A 63 -5.40 -7.96 -5.43
CA ILE A 63 -6.12 -7.60 -4.21
C ILE A 63 -5.16 -6.98 -3.21
N ILE A 64 -5.58 -5.86 -2.61
CA ILE A 64 -4.96 -5.30 -1.42
C ILE A 64 -5.91 -5.56 -0.25
N THR A 65 -5.45 -6.31 0.76
CA THR A 65 -6.28 -6.68 1.90
C THR A 65 -5.87 -5.95 3.17
N TYR A 66 -6.68 -4.96 3.57
CA TYR A 66 -6.63 -4.35 4.90
C TYR A 66 -7.56 -5.11 5.88
N SER A 67 -7.57 -6.44 5.83
CA SER A 67 -8.22 -7.29 6.84
C SER A 67 -7.65 -7.04 8.24
N LEU A 68 -6.37 -6.68 8.34
CA LEU A 68 -5.65 -6.34 9.57
C LEU A 68 -5.79 -7.39 10.69
N HIS A 69 -5.99 -8.66 10.31
CA HIS A 69 -6.19 -9.80 11.21
C HIS A 69 -5.57 -11.06 10.58
N PRO A 70 -4.63 -11.76 11.25
CA PRO A 70 -3.93 -12.89 10.66
C PRO A 70 -4.86 -13.99 10.17
N ASP A 71 -5.84 -14.39 10.99
CA ASP A 71 -6.80 -15.45 10.64
C ASP A 71 -7.63 -15.10 9.39
N LEU A 72 -8.18 -13.88 9.32
CA LEU A 72 -8.92 -13.42 8.15
C LEU A 72 -8.02 -13.29 6.91
N THR A 73 -6.78 -12.85 7.07
CA THR A 73 -5.82 -12.77 5.96
C THR A 73 -5.58 -14.13 5.34
N SER A 74 -5.40 -15.18 6.14
CA SER A 74 -5.22 -16.55 5.64
C SER A 74 -6.46 -17.04 4.89
N ALA A 75 -7.66 -16.84 5.44
CA ALA A 75 -8.92 -17.22 4.77
C ALA A 75 -9.12 -16.45 3.45
N ILE A 76 -8.85 -15.15 3.43
CA ILE A 76 -8.89 -14.31 2.21
C ILE A 76 -7.88 -14.81 1.17
N ALA A 77 -6.68 -15.20 1.60
CA ALA A 77 -5.66 -15.69 0.68
C ALA A 77 -6.07 -16.99 -0.02
N LYS A 78 -6.73 -17.92 0.69
CA LYS A 78 -7.29 -19.14 0.08
C LYS A 78 -8.32 -18.80 -0.99
N LEU A 79 -9.28 -17.94 -0.68
CA LEU A 79 -10.32 -17.52 -1.63
C LEU A 79 -9.75 -16.78 -2.84
N ALA A 80 -8.76 -15.92 -2.62
CA ALA A 80 -8.06 -15.21 -3.69
C ALA A 80 -7.32 -16.19 -4.63
N ALA A 81 -6.63 -17.18 -4.05
CA ALA A 81 -5.96 -18.22 -4.81
C ALA A 81 -6.94 -19.07 -5.62
N GLU A 82 -8.06 -19.50 -5.03
CA GLU A 82 -9.12 -20.25 -5.70
C GLU A 82 -9.76 -19.46 -6.86
N ALA A 83 -9.89 -18.15 -6.69
CA ALA A 83 -10.42 -17.25 -7.72
C ALA A 83 -9.42 -16.90 -8.83
N GLY A 84 -8.16 -17.33 -8.71
CA GLY A 84 -7.11 -17.03 -9.69
C GLY A 84 -6.60 -15.59 -9.63
N VAL A 85 -6.69 -14.94 -8.47
CA VAL A 85 -6.06 -13.63 -8.23
C VAL A 85 -4.55 -13.78 -8.43
N ARG A 86 -3.93 -12.83 -9.13
CA ARG A 86 -2.53 -12.95 -9.53
C ARG A 86 -1.56 -12.49 -8.44
N SER A 87 -1.96 -11.50 -7.64
CA SER A 87 -1.17 -10.94 -6.54
C SER A 87 -2.06 -10.47 -5.40
N LEU A 88 -1.72 -10.87 -4.19
CA LEU A 88 -2.34 -10.44 -2.94
C LEU A 88 -1.32 -9.64 -2.12
N ILE A 89 -1.60 -8.36 -1.91
CA ILE A 89 -0.76 -7.47 -1.10
C ILE A 89 -1.41 -7.33 0.28
N VAL A 90 -0.62 -7.58 1.33
CA VAL A 90 -1.03 -7.57 2.74
C VAL A 90 -0.27 -6.46 3.49
N PRO A 91 -0.90 -5.29 3.71
CA PRO A 91 -0.32 -4.20 4.47
C PRO A 91 -0.24 -4.46 5.98
N GLY A 92 0.82 -3.98 6.63
CA GLY A 92 0.96 -3.94 8.09
C GLY A 92 1.77 -5.09 8.69
N GLY A 93 2.52 -5.79 7.84
CA GLY A 93 3.59 -6.70 8.22
C GLY A 93 3.13 -8.04 8.79
N PRO A 94 4.10 -8.87 9.25
CA PRO A 94 3.85 -10.24 9.70
C PRO A 94 2.84 -10.35 10.86
N SER A 95 2.61 -9.29 11.64
CA SER A 95 1.58 -9.28 12.69
C SER A 95 0.14 -9.43 12.14
N ARG A 96 -0.06 -9.22 10.84
CA ARG A 96 -1.35 -9.29 10.15
C ARG A 96 -1.49 -10.53 9.27
N ALA A 97 -0.51 -11.42 9.29
CA ALA A 97 -0.41 -12.54 8.37
C ALA A 97 0.30 -13.73 8.99
N SER A 98 -0.25 -14.93 8.82
CA SER A 98 0.51 -16.17 9.03
C SER A 98 1.48 -16.38 7.87
N VAL A 99 2.66 -15.74 7.93
CA VAL A 99 3.65 -15.78 6.81
C VAL A 99 3.99 -17.20 6.34
N PRO A 100 4.20 -18.21 7.21
CA PRO A 100 4.45 -19.58 6.76
C PRO A 100 3.26 -20.20 6.00
N GLU A 101 2.03 -19.88 6.39
CA GLU A 101 0.83 -20.38 5.71
C GLU A 101 0.65 -19.70 4.36
N LEU A 102 0.79 -18.37 4.31
CA LEU A 102 0.69 -17.61 3.06
C LEU A 102 1.74 -18.06 2.04
N LYS A 103 2.96 -18.38 2.48
CA LYS A 103 3.98 -18.96 1.58
C LYS A 103 3.52 -20.27 0.95
N LYS A 104 2.92 -21.17 1.73
CA LYS A 104 2.38 -22.43 1.19
C LYS A 104 1.26 -22.19 0.18
N ILE A 105 0.38 -21.24 0.47
CA ILE A 105 -0.71 -20.85 -0.46
C ILE A 105 -0.12 -20.30 -1.76
N SER A 106 0.86 -19.40 -1.67
CA SER A 106 1.55 -18.82 -2.82
C SER A 106 2.22 -19.91 -3.68
N GLU A 107 3.00 -20.80 -3.07
CA GLU A 107 3.68 -21.90 -3.77
C GLU A 107 2.70 -22.89 -4.43
N ALA A 108 1.58 -23.21 -3.77
CA ALA A 108 0.60 -24.16 -4.29
C ALA A 108 -0.27 -23.59 -5.41
N SER A 109 -0.59 -22.29 -5.37
CA SER A 109 -1.50 -21.65 -6.31
C SER A 109 -0.79 -20.92 -7.46
N GLY A 110 0.48 -20.55 -7.29
CA GLY A 110 1.19 -19.64 -8.18
C GLY A 110 0.80 -18.17 -8.05
N MET A 111 -0.06 -17.82 -7.07
CA MET A 111 -0.39 -16.44 -6.73
C MET A 111 0.78 -15.79 -5.99
N ASP A 112 1.14 -14.58 -6.39
CA ASP A 112 2.08 -13.74 -5.64
C ASP A 112 1.45 -13.26 -4.33
N ILE A 113 2.17 -13.35 -3.21
CA ILE A 113 1.68 -12.84 -1.92
C ILE A 113 2.76 -12.00 -1.26
N GLU A 114 2.52 -10.70 -1.18
CA GLU A 114 3.44 -9.72 -0.60
C GLU A 114 2.93 -9.31 0.78
N VAL A 115 3.77 -9.46 1.81
CA VAL A 115 3.46 -9.05 3.18
C VAL A 115 4.43 -7.96 3.59
N ASP A 116 4.00 -6.70 3.47
CA ASP A 116 4.84 -5.54 3.72
C ASP A 116 4.53 -4.88 5.06
N GLU A 117 5.58 -4.55 5.81
CA GLU A 117 5.46 -3.66 6.98
C GLU A 117 4.96 -2.27 6.56
N ILE A 118 5.44 -1.77 5.42
CA ILE A 118 5.05 -0.51 4.80
C ILE A 118 4.84 -0.67 3.30
N CYS A 119 3.69 -0.30 2.75
CA CYS A 119 3.46 -0.47 1.31
C CYS A 119 4.25 0.51 0.42
N CYS A 120 5.03 1.42 1.01
CA CYS A 120 5.96 2.27 0.27
C CYS A 120 7.35 1.63 0.11
N SER A 121 7.57 0.40 0.57
CA SER A 121 8.70 -0.45 0.16
C SER A 121 8.34 -1.43 -0.96
N LEU A 122 7.06 -1.52 -1.33
CA LEU A 122 6.60 -2.45 -2.36
C LEU A 122 7.27 -2.14 -3.69
N GLU A 123 7.98 -3.12 -4.24
CA GLU A 123 8.67 -3.05 -5.53
C GLU A 123 7.94 -3.87 -6.61
N PRO A 124 8.11 -3.53 -7.90
CA PRO A 124 7.47 -4.24 -8.99
C PRO A 124 7.99 -5.66 -9.19
N ASN A 125 7.07 -6.58 -9.39
CA ASN A 125 7.30 -7.94 -9.84
C ASN A 125 6.34 -8.26 -11.01
N ALA A 126 6.49 -9.43 -11.64
CA ALA A 126 5.67 -9.80 -12.81
C ALA A 126 4.15 -9.84 -12.53
N PHE A 127 3.75 -10.05 -11.27
CA PHE A 127 2.36 -10.23 -10.84
C PHE A 127 1.73 -8.92 -10.38
N ASN A 128 2.46 -8.04 -9.69
CA ASN A 128 1.93 -6.79 -9.15
C ASN A 128 2.19 -5.57 -10.06
N LYS A 129 2.96 -5.73 -11.15
CA LYS A 129 3.48 -4.63 -11.97
C LYS A 129 2.47 -3.52 -12.27
N PRO A 130 1.30 -3.76 -12.88
CA PRO A 130 0.28 -2.73 -13.10
C PRO A 130 -0.01 -1.84 -11.90
N PHE A 131 -0.17 -2.38 -10.69
CA PHE A 131 -0.37 -1.56 -9.50
C PHE A 131 0.92 -0.84 -9.09
N THR A 132 2.05 -1.55 -9.09
CA THR A 132 3.35 -1.00 -8.68
C THR A 132 4.01 -0.04 -9.68
N ASP A 133 3.42 0.13 -10.86
CA ASP A 133 3.82 1.18 -11.80
C ASP A 133 3.36 2.56 -11.29
N LEU A 134 2.30 2.61 -10.46
CA LEU A 134 1.75 3.84 -9.88
C LEU A 134 1.86 3.91 -8.35
N PHE A 135 1.85 2.75 -7.67
CA PHE A 135 1.76 2.68 -6.22
C PHE A 135 2.87 1.81 -5.59
N GLY A 136 3.70 2.37 -4.72
CA GLY A 136 4.78 1.63 -4.05
C GLY A 136 5.94 2.52 -3.64
N SER A 137 7.15 2.03 -3.85
CA SER A 137 8.40 2.77 -3.61
C SER A 137 8.48 4.09 -4.39
N PRO A 138 8.59 5.25 -3.73
CA PRO A 138 8.30 6.53 -4.37
C PRO A 138 9.27 6.90 -5.51
N ILE A 139 8.74 7.41 -6.61
CA ILE A 139 9.49 7.98 -7.74
C ILE A 139 8.91 9.37 -8.03
N LEU A 140 9.79 10.37 -8.08
CA LEU A 140 9.42 11.79 -8.18
C LEU A 140 10.19 12.45 -9.32
N GLU A 141 9.57 13.44 -9.96
CA GLU A 141 10.24 14.46 -10.76
C GLU A 141 10.14 15.79 -9.99
N VAL A 142 11.28 16.42 -9.71
CA VAL A 142 11.34 17.69 -8.97
C VAL A 142 11.84 18.79 -9.91
N LYS A 143 11.19 19.95 -9.86
CA LYS A 143 11.65 21.17 -10.53
C LYS A 143 11.93 22.25 -9.50
N THR A 144 12.93 23.05 -9.75
CA THR A 144 13.39 24.12 -8.88
C THR A 144 13.45 25.45 -9.63
N LYS A 145 13.34 26.54 -8.88
CA LYS A 145 13.44 27.90 -9.40
C LYS A 145 13.97 28.81 -8.31
N ASN A 146 15.04 29.55 -8.61
CA ASN A 146 15.66 30.50 -7.68
C ASN A 146 16.05 29.86 -6.33
N GLY A 147 16.59 28.63 -6.34
CA GLY A 147 17.01 27.93 -5.13
C GLY A 147 15.89 27.29 -4.30
N LYS A 148 14.67 27.24 -4.85
CA LYS A 148 13.47 26.72 -4.18
C LYS A 148 12.77 25.65 -5.00
N ILE A 149 12.03 24.77 -4.34
CA ILE A 149 11.17 23.78 -5.00
C ILE A 149 10.03 24.52 -5.71
N ALA A 150 9.94 24.37 -7.02
CA ALA A 150 8.92 24.98 -7.86
C ALA A 150 7.74 24.04 -8.13
N ASP A 151 8.02 22.75 -8.33
CA ASP A 151 7.00 21.72 -8.60
C ASP A 151 7.55 20.34 -8.23
N VAL A 152 6.65 19.43 -7.83
CA VAL A 152 6.96 18.04 -7.54
C VAL A 152 5.88 17.15 -8.14
N LYS A 153 6.23 16.42 -9.19
CA LYS A 153 5.35 15.46 -9.84
C LYS A 153 5.63 14.06 -9.30
N VAL A 154 4.58 13.39 -8.85
CA VAL A 154 4.66 12.01 -8.37
C VAL A 154 4.45 11.07 -9.55
N ILE A 155 5.49 10.29 -9.88
CA ILE A 155 5.44 9.26 -10.92
C ILE A 155 4.94 7.94 -10.32
N ARG A 156 5.41 7.62 -9.12
CA ARG A 156 4.95 6.50 -8.30
C ARG A 156 4.89 6.95 -6.85
N GLY A 157 3.78 6.68 -6.17
CA GLY A 157 3.53 7.16 -4.81
C GLY A 157 3.13 6.06 -3.84
N ALA A 158 3.24 6.32 -2.55
CA ALA A 158 2.79 5.43 -1.51
C ALA A 158 1.27 5.21 -1.63
N PRO A 159 0.77 3.96 -1.54
CA PRO A 159 -0.65 3.65 -1.74
C PRO A 159 -1.61 4.39 -0.79
N CYS A 160 -1.11 4.90 0.34
CA CYS A 160 -1.90 5.64 1.31
C CYS A 160 -2.07 7.14 0.99
N GLY A 161 -1.50 7.65 -0.11
CA GLY A 161 -1.60 9.06 -0.49
C GLY A 161 -0.50 9.97 0.08
N SER A 162 0.37 9.46 0.95
CA SER A 162 1.35 10.31 1.66
C SER A 162 2.35 11.00 0.73
N THR A 163 2.72 10.37 -0.38
CA THR A 163 3.67 10.95 -1.35
C THR A 163 3.10 12.18 -2.03
N TRP A 164 1.84 12.14 -2.48
CA TRP A 164 1.17 13.29 -3.08
C TRP A 164 0.94 14.42 -2.07
N HIS A 165 0.62 14.07 -0.82
CA HIS A 165 0.55 15.06 0.25
C HIS A 165 1.91 15.77 0.45
N MET A 166 2.99 15.00 0.60
CA MET A 166 4.35 15.54 0.74
C MET A 166 4.74 16.41 -0.47
N ALA A 167 4.46 15.95 -1.69
CA ALA A 167 4.76 16.68 -2.92
C ALA A 167 4.07 18.05 -2.98
N LYS A 168 2.85 18.17 -2.45
CA LYS A 168 2.14 19.45 -2.35
C LYS A 168 2.74 20.38 -1.30
N GLU A 169 3.02 19.86 -0.10
CA GLU A 169 3.45 20.67 1.05
C GLU A 169 4.88 21.21 0.93
N ILE A 170 5.72 20.57 0.11
CA ILE A 170 7.14 20.91 -0.01
C ILE A 170 7.42 22.05 -1.01
N VAL A 171 6.46 22.41 -1.86
CA VAL A 171 6.60 23.49 -2.85
C VAL A 171 6.87 24.83 -2.17
N GLY A 172 7.85 25.59 -2.68
CA GLY A 172 8.28 26.89 -2.15
C GLY A 172 9.37 26.83 -1.09
N MET A 173 9.75 25.62 -0.65
CA MET A 173 10.84 25.40 0.31
C MET A 173 12.22 25.55 -0.34
N ASP A 174 13.22 25.97 0.42
CA ASP A 174 14.61 26.00 -0.03
C ASP A 174 15.14 24.57 -0.27
N ILE A 175 15.88 24.37 -1.36
CA ILE A 175 16.36 23.04 -1.79
C ILE A 175 17.12 22.31 -0.66
N LYS A 176 17.93 23.04 0.12
CA LYS A 176 18.73 22.49 1.23
C LYS A 176 17.87 21.91 2.36
N ASP A 177 16.67 22.44 2.57
CA ASP A 177 15.78 22.08 3.68
C ASP A 177 14.70 21.08 3.24
N ALA A 178 14.48 20.95 1.94
CA ALA A 178 13.43 20.12 1.36
C ALA A 178 13.60 18.61 1.68
N PRO A 179 14.75 17.95 1.49
CA PRO A 179 14.87 16.51 1.76
C PRO A 179 14.50 16.06 3.18
N PRO A 180 15.04 16.65 4.28
CA PRO A 180 14.63 16.25 5.62
C PRO A 180 13.15 16.57 5.91
N ARG A 181 12.59 17.61 5.29
CA ARG A 181 11.18 17.97 5.41
C ARG A 181 10.26 17.01 4.65
N ALA A 182 10.68 16.51 3.48
CA ALA A 182 9.98 15.47 2.74
C ALA A 182 9.72 14.25 3.63
N GLY A 183 10.78 13.73 4.26
CA GLY A 183 10.65 12.60 5.19
C GLY A 183 9.78 12.91 6.41
N LEU A 184 9.80 14.15 6.91
CA LEU A 184 8.97 14.57 8.04
C LEU A 184 7.47 14.63 7.68
N TYR A 185 7.11 15.14 6.49
CA TYR A 185 5.71 15.17 6.04
C TYR A 185 5.11 13.76 5.96
N ILE A 186 5.89 12.78 5.52
CA ILE A 186 5.46 11.38 5.51
C ILE A 186 5.23 10.87 6.93
N GLN A 187 6.12 11.18 7.86
CA GLN A 187 6.00 10.76 9.25
C GLN A 187 4.80 11.39 9.97
N HIS A 188 4.44 12.62 9.61
CA HIS A 188 3.26 13.32 10.15
C HIS A 188 1.95 12.92 9.47
N TYR A 189 2.01 12.35 8.27
CA TYR A 189 0.82 11.85 7.58
C TYR A 189 0.12 10.78 8.43
N PRO A 190 -1.23 10.66 8.40
CA PRO A 190 -1.98 9.66 9.18
C PRO A 190 -1.82 8.22 8.66
N CYS A 191 -0.60 7.82 8.27
CA CYS A 191 -0.20 6.51 7.80
C CYS A 191 -0.44 5.40 8.86
N ARG A 192 -0.62 4.15 8.40
CA ARG A 192 -0.78 2.97 9.26
C ARG A 192 0.53 2.43 9.81
N ALA A 193 1.66 2.77 9.17
CA ALA A 193 2.98 2.27 9.53
C ALA A 193 3.19 2.35 11.04
N THR A 194 3.81 1.31 11.59
CA THR A 194 4.18 1.22 13.01
C THR A 194 5.02 2.43 13.41
N ARG A 195 4.80 2.94 14.62
CA ARG A 195 5.48 4.13 15.18
C ARG A 195 6.23 3.72 16.44
N GLY A 196 7.39 4.33 16.70
CA GLY A 196 8.20 4.08 17.88
C GLY A 196 9.65 3.74 17.53
N ASP A 197 9.91 2.46 17.25
CA ASP A 197 11.27 1.95 16.95
C ASP A 197 11.77 2.38 15.56
N LEU A 198 13.06 2.20 15.31
CA LEU A 198 13.70 2.42 13.99
C LEU A 198 13.17 1.39 12.97
N GLY A 199 12.03 1.69 12.38
CA GLY A 199 11.31 0.87 11.40
C GLY A 199 9.94 1.50 11.10
N GLY A 200 9.19 0.94 10.15
CA GLY A 200 7.82 1.40 9.87
C GLY A 200 7.77 2.86 9.41
N ILE A 201 7.23 3.76 10.24
CA ILE A 201 7.05 5.16 9.86
C ILE A 201 8.36 5.89 9.57
N HIS A 202 9.45 5.55 10.29
CA HIS A 202 10.75 6.18 10.09
C HIS A 202 11.40 5.71 8.79
N GLU A 203 11.28 4.42 8.49
CA GLU A 203 11.71 3.84 7.21
C GLU A 203 10.93 4.45 6.04
N SER A 204 9.61 4.58 6.18
CA SER A 204 8.76 5.28 5.20
C SER A 204 9.24 6.71 4.95
N GLY A 205 9.57 7.46 6.02
CA GLY A 205 10.13 8.80 5.92
C GLY A 205 11.48 8.84 5.19
N GLU A 206 12.38 7.90 5.51
CA GLU A 206 13.70 7.83 4.87
C GLU A 206 13.60 7.45 3.39
N LEU A 207 12.74 6.49 3.03
CA LEU A 207 12.50 6.12 1.61
C LEU A 207 12.07 7.32 0.77
N HIS A 208 11.15 8.14 1.29
CA HIS A 208 10.69 9.32 0.58
C HIS A 208 11.73 10.44 0.53
N LYS A 209 12.49 10.64 1.60
CA LYS A 209 13.62 11.57 1.60
C LYS A 209 14.65 11.17 0.55
N GLN A 210 15.00 9.89 0.47
CA GLN A 210 15.96 9.39 -0.52
C GLN A 210 15.43 9.50 -1.95
N ALA A 211 14.14 9.20 -2.18
CA ALA A 211 13.52 9.43 -3.48
C ALA A 211 13.54 10.91 -3.88
N PHE A 212 13.33 11.82 -2.94
CA PHE A 212 13.40 13.26 -3.17
C PHE A 212 14.83 13.73 -3.51
N ILE A 213 15.85 13.23 -2.79
CA ILE A 213 17.26 13.53 -3.08
C ILE A 213 17.62 13.08 -4.49
N ARG A 214 17.29 11.84 -4.87
CA ARG A 214 17.53 11.32 -6.22
C ARG A 214 16.82 12.16 -7.29
N ALA A 215 15.61 12.63 -7.01
CA ALA A 215 14.86 13.46 -7.95
C ALA A 215 15.50 14.85 -8.15
N LEU A 216 16.08 15.44 -7.09
CA LEU A 216 16.86 16.68 -7.20
C LEU A 216 18.17 16.49 -7.98
N GLU A 217 18.84 15.34 -7.81
CA GLU A 217 20.09 15.03 -8.53
C GLU A 217 19.88 14.82 -10.03
N ASN A 218 18.67 14.43 -10.43
CA ASN A 218 18.27 14.19 -11.82
C ASN A 218 17.53 15.38 -12.45
N GLU A 219 17.52 16.54 -11.79
CA GLU A 219 16.99 17.77 -12.38
C GLU A 219 17.95 18.25 -13.48
N GLU A 220 17.50 18.22 -14.73
CA GLU A 220 18.21 18.81 -15.89
C GLU A 220 18.07 20.34 -15.95
#